data_AF-C8VS43-F1
#
_entry.id   AF-C8VS43-F1
#
_cell.length_a   1.000
_cell.length_b   1.000
_cell.length_c   1.000
_cell.angle_alpha   90.00
_cell.angle_beta   90.00
_cell.angle_gamma   90.00
#
_symmetry.space_group_name_H-M   'P 1'
#
loop_
_entity.id
_entity.type
_entity.pdbx_description
1 polymer ?
#
loop_
_entity_poly.entity_id
_entity_poly.type
_entity_poly.pdbx_seq_one_letter_code
_entity_poly.pdbx_strand_id
1 'polypeptide(L)'
;MTLDLNPSTIALATFDTLLGAYETTVRQITRTKALATLRSISKTKSNLKTNKTQTHKRTAPSENEREEDLDSVSEQVREFLELDEWRYDVLPGLVADRRLGNERGSGGHLSREELVQLMEWKLKHGVYRPTLLGMIRQNQEKIISDTTASAFSSLPGSVEGKDGFEAIENALLTLTTPLRGVGPATASLILSVACPEMIPFYSDDVYLWVCAGVYPSSSFSSKKSKEVKPNGDPNVKYNVAEYRRLWERVEGLRARLNEEADEGKRVSCKDIEKVALVVRHFGLSGLGVCDEGEKGDLRESGEGAGRKKRRL
;
A
#
# COMPACT_ATOMS: atom_id res chain seq x y z
N MET A 1 -26.07 -3.49 1.17
CA MET A 1 -25.97 -2.08 1.62
C MET A 1 -24.93 -1.40 0.76
N THR A 2 -25.24 -0.25 0.16
CA THR A 2 -24.25 0.59 -0.51
C THR A 2 -23.49 1.39 0.54
N LEU A 3 -22.22 1.04 0.78
CA LEU A 3 -21.34 1.80 1.66
C LEU A 3 -20.91 3.10 0.97
N ASP A 4 -20.98 4.24 1.66
CA ASP A 4 -20.40 5.49 1.18
C ASP A 4 -18.89 5.50 1.42
N LEU A 5 -18.12 5.48 0.35
CA LEU A 5 -16.66 5.46 0.38
C LEU A 5 -16.03 6.84 0.12
N ASN A 6 -16.84 7.90 0.00
CA ASN A 6 -16.34 9.24 -0.24
C ASN A 6 -15.69 9.80 1.03
N PRO A 7 -14.39 10.18 1.01
CA PRO A 7 -13.69 10.67 2.20
C PRO A 7 -14.32 11.95 2.78
N SER A 8 -15.05 12.73 1.98
CA SER A 8 -15.73 13.94 2.47
C SER A 8 -17.02 13.64 3.25
N THR A 9 -17.65 12.49 3.05
CA THR A 9 -19.00 12.18 3.59
C THR A 9 -19.09 10.84 4.32
N ILE A 10 -18.04 10.02 4.28
CA ILE A 10 -17.98 8.73 4.96
C ILE A 10 -18.26 8.88 6.46
N ALA A 11 -19.25 8.14 6.96
CA ALA A 11 -19.61 8.07 8.37
C ALA A 11 -18.65 7.18 9.17
N LEU A 12 -18.53 7.42 10.47
CA LEU A 12 -17.66 6.64 11.37
C LEU A 12 -17.98 5.14 11.33
N ALA A 13 -19.27 4.75 11.34
CA ALA A 13 -19.68 3.35 11.26
C ALA A 13 -19.23 2.64 9.97
N THR A 14 -19.24 3.35 8.82
CA THR A 14 -18.73 2.83 7.55
C THR A 14 -17.21 2.70 7.61
N PHE A 15 -16.53 3.68 8.20
CA PHE A 15 -15.08 3.66 8.39
C PHE A 15 -14.65 2.46 9.24
N ASP A 16 -15.31 2.20 10.38
CA ASP A 16 -15.04 1.05 11.26
C ASP A 16 -15.29 -0.28 10.55
N THR A 17 -16.34 -0.36 9.72
CA THR A 17 -16.63 -1.55 8.91
C THR A 17 -15.50 -1.83 7.93
N LEU A 18 -14.99 -0.80 7.24
CA LEU A 18 -13.85 -0.93 6.33
C LEU A 18 -12.58 -1.31 7.08
N LEU A 19 -12.33 -0.70 8.24
CA LEU A 19 -11.17 -1.00 9.08
C LEU A 19 -11.16 -2.46 9.53
N GLY A 20 -12.32 -2.99 9.91
CA GLY A 20 -12.50 -4.41 10.26
C GLY A 20 -12.25 -5.38 9.10
N ALA A 21 -12.35 -4.91 7.84
CA ALA A 21 -12.05 -5.72 6.67
C ALA A 21 -10.58 -5.68 6.23
N TYR A 22 -9.72 -4.94 6.94
CA TYR A 22 -8.31 -4.75 6.57
C TYR A 22 -7.55 -6.08 6.46
N GLU A 23 -7.54 -6.91 7.51
CA GLU A 23 -6.79 -8.17 7.50
C GLU A 23 -7.27 -9.11 6.38
N THR A 24 -8.59 -9.22 6.19
CA THR A 24 -9.18 -10.00 5.10
C THR A 24 -8.71 -9.49 3.74
N THR A 25 -8.71 -8.17 3.55
CA THR A 25 -8.27 -7.54 2.29
C THR A 25 -6.80 -7.83 2.03
N VAL A 26 -5.93 -7.62 3.02
CA VAL A 26 -4.49 -7.91 2.93
C VAL A 26 -4.23 -9.37 2.58
N ARG A 27 -4.91 -10.30 3.25
CA ARG A 27 -4.84 -11.74 2.99
C ARG A 27 -5.17 -12.06 1.53
N GLN A 28 -6.24 -11.49 0.99
CA GLN A 28 -6.66 -11.72 -0.39
C GLN A 28 -5.73 -11.07 -1.42
N ILE A 29 -5.21 -9.86 -1.14
CA ILE A 29 -4.20 -9.21 -2.00
C ILE A 29 -2.95 -10.09 -2.10
N THR A 30 -2.40 -10.52 -0.97
CA THR A 30 -1.17 -11.32 -0.93
C THR A 30 -1.37 -12.67 -1.60
N ARG A 31 -2.51 -13.35 -1.32
CA ARG A 31 -2.87 -14.60 -2.00
C ARG A 31 -2.95 -14.42 -3.51
N THR A 32 -3.59 -13.35 -3.98
CA THR A 32 -3.73 -13.04 -5.41
C THR A 32 -2.38 -12.80 -6.07
N LYS A 33 -1.51 -12.02 -5.42
CA LYS A 33 -0.13 -11.77 -5.88
C LYS A 33 0.69 -13.06 -5.95
N ALA A 34 0.63 -13.91 -4.93
CA ALA A 34 1.36 -15.19 -4.90
C ALA A 34 0.89 -16.15 -6.01
N LEU A 35 -0.42 -16.30 -6.19
CA LEU A 35 -1.00 -17.11 -7.27
C LEU A 35 -0.66 -16.57 -8.67
N ALA A 36 -0.62 -15.26 -8.86
CA ALA A 36 -0.22 -14.65 -10.12
C ALA A 36 1.26 -14.95 -10.45
N THR A 37 2.13 -14.92 -9.45
CA THR A 37 3.55 -15.29 -9.58
C THR A 37 3.71 -16.75 -9.97
N LEU A 38 3.01 -17.69 -9.31
CA LEU A 38 3.02 -19.12 -9.68
C LEU A 38 2.56 -19.35 -11.12
N ARG A 39 1.45 -18.70 -11.52
CA ARG A 39 0.95 -18.77 -12.92
C ARG A 39 1.97 -18.25 -13.93
N SER A 40 2.72 -17.19 -13.60
CA SER A 40 3.78 -16.64 -14.45
C SER A 40 4.95 -17.61 -14.62
N ILE A 41 5.39 -18.23 -13.52
CA ILE A 41 6.47 -19.23 -13.52
C ILE A 41 6.07 -20.44 -14.38
N SER A 42 4.83 -20.92 -14.22
CA SER A 42 4.28 -22.03 -15.01
C SER A 42 4.26 -21.71 -16.51
N LYS A 43 3.80 -20.52 -16.91
CA LYS A 43 3.83 -20.05 -18.31
C LYS A 43 5.25 -19.96 -18.88
N THR A 44 6.21 -19.52 -18.08
CA THR A 44 7.63 -19.45 -18.49
C THR A 44 8.18 -20.85 -18.73
N LYS A 45 7.92 -21.80 -17.82
CA LYS A 45 8.30 -23.21 -17.97
C LYS A 45 7.66 -23.87 -19.20
N SER A 46 6.41 -23.54 -19.54
CA SER A 46 5.76 -24.06 -20.75
C SER A 46 6.37 -23.49 -22.03
N ASN A 47 6.68 -22.19 -22.07
CA ASN A 47 7.26 -21.54 -23.24
C ASN A 47 8.69 -22.04 -23.55
N LEU A 48 9.49 -22.34 -22.51
CA LEU A 48 10.81 -22.97 -22.68
C LEU A 48 10.72 -24.39 -23.27
N LYS A 49 9.64 -25.14 -22.97
CA LYS A 49 9.44 -26.50 -23.51
C LYS A 49 8.99 -26.49 -24.97
N THR A 50 8.22 -25.49 -25.41
CA THR A 50 7.78 -25.36 -26.82
C THR A 50 8.88 -25.02 -27.82
N ASN A 51 10.02 -24.46 -27.38
CA ASN A 51 11.17 -24.18 -28.26
C ASN A 51 12.11 -25.39 -28.44
N LYS A 52 11.85 -26.53 -27.78
CA LYS A 52 12.50 -27.81 -28.05
C LYS A 52 11.48 -28.75 -28.67
N THR A 53 11.65 -29.04 -29.96
CA THR A 53 10.83 -29.98 -30.73
C THR A 53 10.66 -31.31 -29.99
N GLN A 54 9.45 -31.59 -29.47
CA GLN A 54 8.76 -32.88 -29.59
C GLN A 54 7.40 -32.82 -28.87
N THR A 55 6.39 -33.28 -29.60
CA THR A 55 5.01 -33.50 -29.18
C THR A 55 4.92 -34.41 -27.95
N HIS A 56 4.75 -33.81 -26.76
CA HIS A 56 4.17 -34.50 -25.60
C HIS A 56 2.95 -33.73 -25.09
N LYS A 57 1.86 -34.48 -24.94
CA LYS A 57 0.55 -34.10 -24.43
C LYS A 57 0.70 -33.31 -23.11
N ARG A 58 -0.02 -32.20 -22.96
CA ARG A 58 -0.08 -31.40 -21.72
C ARG A 58 -0.47 -32.32 -20.55
N THR A 59 0.46 -32.66 -19.68
CA THR A 59 0.14 -33.27 -18.39
C THR A 59 -0.35 -32.15 -17.49
N ALA A 60 -1.57 -32.28 -16.96
CA ALA A 60 -2.03 -31.42 -15.87
C ALA A 60 -1.06 -31.56 -14.68
N PRO A 61 -0.86 -30.51 -13.86
CA PRO A 61 -0.07 -30.64 -12.64
C PRO A 61 -0.62 -31.80 -11.81
N SER A 62 0.26 -32.58 -11.21
CA SER A 62 -0.16 -33.66 -10.31
C SER A 62 -0.94 -33.08 -9.11
N GLU A 63 -1.71 -33.91 -8.41
CA GLU A 63 -2.40 -33.48 -7.17
C GLU A 63 -1.40 -32.96 -6.14
N ASN A 64 -0.27 -33.66 -5.95
CA ASN A 64 0.81 -33.22 -5.06
C ASN A 64 1.40 -31.87 -5.45
N GLU A 65 1.66 -31.60 -6.74
CA GLU A 65 2.18 -30.29 -7.18
C GLU A 65 1.20 -29.14 -6.90
N ARG A 66 -0.11 -29.41 -6.93
CA ARG A 66 -1.14 -28.40 -6.61
C ARG A 66 -1.24 -28.14 -5.12
N GLU A 67 -1.06 -29.17 -4.30
CA GLU A 67 -1.03 -29.03 -2.84
C GLU A 67 0.20 -28.24 -2.39
N GLU A 68 1.39 -28.56 -2.90
CA GLU A 68 2.64 -27.82 -2.61
C GLU A 68 2.55 -26.33 -3.01
N ASP A 69 1.95 -26.04 -4.18
CA ASP A 69 1.73 -24.66 -4.63
C ASP A 69 0.78 -23.88 -3.68
N LEU A 70 -0.25 -24.55 -3.15
CA LEU A 70 -1.20 -23.93 -2.22
C LEU A 70 -0.60 -23.70 -0.83
N ASP A 71 0.25 -24.61 -0.37
CA ASP A 71 0.99 -24.47 0.89
C ASP A 71 1.97 -23.29 0.79
N SER A 72 2.73 -23.19 -0.32
CA SER A 72 3.62 -22.05 -0.56
C SER A 72 2.88 -20.71 -0.60
N VAL A 73 1.68 -20.66 -1.18
CA VAL A 73 0.84 -19.45 -1.16
C VAL A 73 0.40 -19.10 0.26
N SER A 74 0.02 -20.11 1.04
CA SER A 74 -0.44 -19.93 2.42
C SER A 74 0.70 -19.44 3.33
N GLU A 75 1.91 -19.93 3.12
CA GLU A 75 3.12 -19.47 3.80
C GLU A 75 3.45 -18.00 3.46
N GLN A 76 3.45 -17.62 2.18
CA GLN A 76 3.67 -16.22 1.77
C GLN A 76 2.63 -15.26 2.37
N VAL A 77 1.38 -15.71 2.51
CA VAL A 77 0.32 -14.94 3.17
C VAL A 77 0.64 -14.77 4.66
N ARG A 78 1.03 -15.84 5.35
CA ARG A 78 1.40 -15.79 6.77
C ARG A 78 2.59 -14.86 7.02
N GLU A 79 3.68 -15.02 6.26
CA GLU A 79 4.87 -14.18 6.36
C GLU A 79 4.55 -12.69 6.14
N PHE A 80 3.61 -12.39 5.25
CA PHE A 80 3.22 -11.00 5.02
C PHE A 80 2.40 -10.44 6.19
N LEU A 81 1.49 -11.22 6.77
CA LEU A 81 0.72 -10.80 7.94
C LEU A 81 1.64 -10.55 9.14
N GLU A 82 2.62 -11.41 9.36
CA GLU A 82 3.66 -11.22 10.39
C GLU A 82 4.45 -9.92 10.15
N LEU A 83 4.81 -9.64 8.89
CA LEU A 83 5.50 -8.40 8.54
C LEU A 83 4.61 -7.15 8.71
N ASP A 84 3.30 -7.28 8.47
CA ASP A 84 2.32 -6.21 8.60
C ASP A 84 2.05 -5.87 10.06
N GLU A 85 1.82 -6.88 10.91
CA GLU A 85 1.74 -6.75 12.37
C GLU A 85 3.04 -6.14 12.94
N TRP A 86 4.20 -6.62 12.45
CA TRP A 86 5.48 -6.04 12.85
C TRP A 86 5.56 -4.54 12.57
N ARG A 87 5.09 -4.07 11.41
CA ARG A 87 5.10 -2.65 11.04
C ARG A 87 4.13 -1.81 11.88
N TYR A 88 2.93 -2.33 12.18
CA TYR A 88 1.90 -1.54 12.86
C TYR A 88 1.99 -1.58 14.38
N ASP A 89 2.47 -2.69 14.95
CA ASP A 89 2.36 -2.93 16.39
C ASP A 89 3.74 -3.10 17.04
N VAL A 90 4.60 -3.97 16.49
CA VAL A 90 5.90 -4.29 17.10
C VAL A 90 6.90 -3.14 16.96
N LEU A 91 7.13 -2.65 15.75
CA LEU A 91 8.15 -1.65 15.47
C LEU A 91 7.89 -0.31 16.18
N PRO A 92 6.66 0.24 16.20
CA PRO A 92 6.37 1.45 16.99
C PRO A 92 6.66 1.25 18.48
N GLY A 93 6.35 0.07 19.05
CA GLY A 93 6.68 -0.29 20.42
C GLY A 93 8.18 -0.29 20.68
N LEU A 94 8.98 -0.93 19.82
CA LEU A 94 10.45 -0.93 19.92
C LEU A 94 11.05 0.49 19.85
N VAL A 95 10.54 1.33 18.96
CA VAL A 95 10.98 2.73 18.82
C VAL A 95 10.60 3.54 20.07
N ALA A 96 9.43 3.31 20.65
CA ALA A 96 9.00 3.94 21.89
C ALA A 96 9.86 3.49 23.09
N ASP A 97 10.14 2.20 23.22
CA ASP A 97 10.98 1.65 24.29
C ASP A 97 12.40 2.22 24.23
N ARG A 98 13.00 2.34 23.03
CA ARG A 98 14.32 2.98 22.85
C ARG A 98 14.33 4.45 23.24
N ARG A 99 13.19 5.14 23.08
CA ARG A 99 13.02 6.54 23.49
C ARG A 99 12.97 6.67 25.01
N LEU A 100 12.33 5.72 25.69
CA LEU A 100 12.16 5.72 27.15
C LEU A 100 13.37 5.15 27.92
N GLY A 101 14.03 4.13 27.38
CA GLY A 101 15.07 3.36 28.07
C GLY A 101 16.49 3.95 28.06
N ASN A 102 16.71 5.13 27.46
CA ASN A 102 18.06 5.69 27.31
C ASN A 102 18.34 6.85 28.28
N GLU A 103 19.23 6.60 29.26
CA GLU A 103 19.79 7.61 30.18
C GLU A 103 20.63 8.71 29.47
N ARG A 104 20.92 8.54 28.17
CA ARG A 104 21.78 9.44 27.36
C ARG A 104 21.04 10.32 26.34
N GLY A 105 19.70 10.35 26.36
CA GLY A 105 18.93 11.27 25.51
C GLY A 105 18.96 10.97 24.01
N SER A 106 19.38 9.77 23.59
CA SER A 106 19.15 9.30 22.23
C SER A 106 17.65 9.14 22.01
N GLY A 107 17.05 9.94 21.13
CA GLY A 107 15.67 9.74 20.69
C GLY A 107 15.42 8.31 20.20
N GLY A 108 14.15 7.90 20.16
CA GLY A 108 13.78 6.64 19.48
C GLY A 108 14.36 6.63 18.06
N HIS A 109 14.80 5.48 17.56
CA HIS A 109 15.47 5.37 16.27
C HIS A 109 15.26 4.01 15.64
N LEU A 110 15.55 3.91 14.33
CA LEU A 110 15.57 2.66 13.58
C LEU A 110 16.99 2.12 13.46
N SER A 111 17.13 0.80 13.48
CA SER A 111 18.34 0.12 13.00
C SER A 111 18.34 0.00 11.47
N ARG A 112 19.46 -0.41 10.87
CA ARG A 112 19.51 -0.71 9.44
C ARG A 112 18.59 -1.85 9.05
N GLU A 113 18.56 -2.92 9.83
CA GLU A 113 17.71 -4.09 9.59
C GLU A 113 16.23 -3.70 9.59
N GLU A 114 15.82 -2.87 10.56
CA GLU A 114 14.45 -2.36 10.64
C GLU A 114 14.10 -1.47 9.45
N LEU A 115 15.01 -0.57 9.02
CA LEU A 115 14.77 0.25 7.84
C LEU A 115 14.66 -0.59 6.56
N VAL A 116 15.47 -1.65 6.43
CA VAL A 116 15.40 -2.59 5.31
C VAL A 116 14.07 -3.35 5.33
N GLN A 117 13.67 -3.89 6.48
CA GLN A 117 12.43 -4.62 6.66
C GLN A 117 11.20 -3.73 6.41
N LEU A 118 11.24 -2.46 6.85
CA LEU A 118 10.19 -1.47 6.58
C LEU A 118 10.07 -1.14 5.09
N MET A 119 11.20 -1.08 4.37
CA MET A 119 11.20 -0.93 2.92
C MET A 119 10.63 -2.17 2.22
N GLU A 120 10.92 -3.37 2.71
CA GLU A 120 10.35 -4.62 2.17
C GLU A 120 8.83 -4.66 2.36
N TRP A 121 8.33 -4.26 3.54
CA TRP A 121 6.90 -4.08 3.79
C TRP A 121 6.27 -3.11 2.77
N LYS A 122 6.88 -1.93 2.58
CA LYS A 122 6.41 -0.92 1.62
C LYS A 122 6.33 -1.45 0.19
N LEU A 123 7.34 -2.22 -0.25
CA LEU A 123 7.41 -2.77 -1.59
C LEU A 123 6.43 -3.93 -1.82
N LYS A 124 6.02 -4.64 -0.76
CA LYS A 124 4.99 -5.67 -0.84
C LYS A 124 3.58 -5.07 -0.94
N HIS A 125 3.32 -3.92 -0.29
CA HIS A 125 2.07 -3.15 -0.44
C HIS A 125 1.98 -2.44 -1.80
N GLY A 126 3.00 -1.66 -2.18
CA GLY A 126 3.00 -0.83 -3.38
C GLY A 126 3.60 -1.49 -4.63
N VAL A 127 4.08 -0.65 -5.55
CA VAL A 127 4.79 -1.08 -6.77
C VAL A 127 6.20 -1.55 -6.42
N TYR A 128 6.53 -2.79 -6.80
CA TYR A 128 7.85 -3.37 -6.57
C TYR A 128 8.94 -2.63 -7.35
N ARG A 129 9.92 -2.06 -6.64
CA ARG A 129 11.04 -1.28 -7.18
C ARG A 129 12.36 -1.74 -6.56
N PRO A 130 13.00 -2.80 -7.10
CA PRO A 130 14.13 -3.46 -6.47
C PRO A 130 15.38 -2.56 -6.32
N THR A 131 15.52 -1.55 -7.18
CA THR A 131 16.63 -0.59 -7.12
C THR A 131 16.65 0.24 -5.83
N LEU A 132 15.48 0.54 -5.25
CA LEU A 132 15.38 1.31 -4.01
C LEU A 132 15.89 0.52 -2.81
N LEU A 133 15.58 -0.78 -2.74
CA LEU A 133 16.04 -1.64 -1.65
C LEU A 133 17.57 -1.74 -1.63
N GLY A 134 18.20 -1.80 -2.81
CA GLY A 134 19.66 -1.77 -2.94
C GLY A 134 20.29 -0.48 -2.39
N MET A 135 19.64 0.67 -2.57
CA MET A 135 20.11 1.94 -2.00
C MET A 135 19.95 2.00 -0.48
N ILE A 136 18.81 1.53 0.04
CA ILE A 136 18.56 1.47 1.49
C ILE A 136 19.64 0.64 2.18
N ARG A 137 19.97 -0.53 1.62
CA ARG A 137 21.01 -1.43 2.13
C ARG A 137 22.42 -0.82 2.13
N GLN A 138 22.67 0.28 1.43
CA GLN A 138 23.99 0.94 1.40
C GLN A 138 24.16 2.01 2.49
N ASN A 139 23.10 2.39 3.19
CA ASN A 139 23.21 3.35 4.29
C ASN A 139 23.92 2.72 5.50
N GLN A 140 24.72 3.52 6.20
CA GLN A 140 25.46 3.09 7.39
C GLN A 140 24.55 3.10 8.62
N GLU A 141 24.72 2.12 9.51
CA GLU A 141 23.96 1.98 10.76
C GLU A 141 23.88 3.29 11.55
N LYS A 142 25.05 3.91 11.77
CA LYS A 142 25.16 5.17 12.53
C LYS A 142 24.38 6.30 11.89
N ILE A 143 24.42 6.44 10.56
CA ILE A 143 23.69 7.49 9.84
C ILE A 143 22.19 7.28 10.00
N ILE A 144 21.71 6.04 9.91
CA ILE A 144 20.28 5.71 10.08
C ILE A 144 19.84 6.03 11.50
N SER A 145 20.56 5.54 12.52
CA SER A 145 20.24 5.78 13.93
C SER A 145 20.22 7.28 14.26
N ASP A 146 21.29 8.03 13.92
CA ASP A 146 21.38 9.47 14.21
C ASP A 146 20.28 10.27 13.50
N THR A 147 20.04 9.97 12.23
CA THR A 147 19.05 10.71 11.42
C THR A 147 17.63 10.44 11.88
N THR A 148 17.29 9.18 12.15
CA THR A 148 15.94 8.82 12.63
C THR A 148 15.71 9.33 14.05
N ALA A 149 16.70 9.25 14.94
CA ALA A 149 16.63 9.86 16.27
C ALA A 149 16.38 11.38 16.20
N SER A 150 17.11 12.08 15.34
CA SER A 150 16.95 13.52 15.12
C SER A 150 15.55 13.85 14.61
N ALA A 151 15.11 13.16 13.55
CA ALA A 151 13.79 13.38 12.95
C ALA A 151 12.65 13.07 13.92
N PHE A 152 12.75 12.03 14.74
CA PHE A 152 11.71 11.69 15.72
C PHE A 152 11.67 12.67 16.89
N SER A 153 12.82 13.22 17.29
CA SER A 153 12.91 14.19 18.37
C SER A 153 12.38 15.58 17.96
N SER A 154 12.36 15.88 16.66
CA SER A 154 11.80 17.13 16.14
C SER A 154 10.28 17.09 15.97
N LEU A 155 9.63 15.94 16.16
CA LEU A 155 8.18 15.83 16.04
C LEU A 155 7.49 16.44 17.27
N PRO A 156 6.44 17.26 17.07
CA PRO A 156 5.76 17.90 18.18
C PRO A 156 4.83 16.89 18.88
N GLY A 157 4.54 17.14 20.16
CA GLY A 157 3.56 16.35 20.92
C GLY A 157 2.12 16.49 20.43
N SER A 158 1.83 17.56 19.66
CA SER A 158 0.59 17.76 18.90
C SER A 158 0.95 18.36 17.54
N VAL A 159 0.35 17.84 16.46
CA VAL A 159 0.62 18.29 15.07
C VAL A 159 -0.50 19.16 14.51
N GLU A 160 -1.35 19.76 15.34
CA GLU A 160 -2.48 20.57 14.85
C GLU A 160 -2.02 21.89 14.19
N GLY A 161 -2.62 22.23 13.05
CA GLY A 161 -2.42 23.52 12.39
C GLY A 161 -1.11 23.68 11.61
N LYS A 162 -0.81 24.93 11.21
CA LYS A 162 0.34 25.26 10.35
C LYS A 162 1.68 24.92 11.00
N ASP A 163 1.79 25.15 12.31
CA ASP A 163 3.01 24.94 13.09
C ASP A 163 3.33 23.43 13.19
N GLY A 164 2.29 22.59 13.22
CA GLY A 164 2.43 21.13 13.19
C GLY A 164 3.03 20.62 11.88
N PHE A 165 2.60 21.16 10.73
CA PHE A 165 3.14 20.73 9.44
C PHE A 165 4.59 21.15 9.24
N GLU A 166 5.00 22.33 9.70
CA GLU A 166 6.40 22.79 9.56
C GLU A 166 7.38 21.85 10.27
N ALA A 167 7.02 21.37 11.47
CA ALA A 167 7.81 20.39 12.20
C ALA A 167 7.91 19.04 11.45
N ILE A 168 6.81 18.58 10.85
CA ILE A 168 6.80 17.37 10.01
C ILE A 168 7.65 17.57 8.75
N GLU A 169 7.57 18.72 8.10
CA GLU A 169 8.36 19.07 6.91
C GLU A 169 9.86 19.05 7.23
N ASN A 170 10.26 19.63 8.36
CA ASN A 170 11.65 19.58 8.83
C ASN A 170 12.11 18.14 9.14
N ALA A 171 11.25 17.32 9.74
CA ALA A 171 11.54 15.90 10.00
C ALA A 171 11.71 15.11 8.68
N LEU A 172 10.88 15.38 7.66
CA LEU A 172 11.03 14.80 6.33
C LEU A 172 12.36 15.19 5.67
N LEU A 173 12.74 16.47 5.76
CA LEU A 173 14.01 16.95 5.20
C LEU A 173 15.22 16.32 5.89
N THR A 174 15.13 16.17 7.22
CA THR A 174 16.15 15.49 8.04
C THR A 174 16.36 14.06 7.55
N LEU A 175 15.30 13.33 7.19
CA LEU A 175 15.41 11.96 6.67
C LEU A 175 15.87 11.88 5.20
N THR A 176 15.38 12.77 4.34
CA THR A 176 15.59 12.69 2.88
C THR A 176 16.96 13.16 2.41
N THR A 177 17.64 13.98 3.21
CA THR A 177 18.95 14.56 2.84
C THR A 177 20.11 13.55 3.01
N PRO A 178 20.26 12.84 4.14
CA PRO A 178 21.38 11.93 4.37
C PRO A 178 21.13 10.48 3.94
N LEU A 179 19.87 10.03 3.85
CA LEU A 179 19.55 8.62 3.58
C LEU A 179 19.30 8.35 2.10
N ARG A 180 20.14 7.51 1.50
CA ARG A 180 19.99 7.08 0.11
C ARG A 180 18.78 6.16 -0.05
N GLY A 181 17.98 6.40 -1.09
CA GLY A 181 16.74 5.65 -1.35
C GLY A 181 15.55 6.11 -0.52
N VAL A 182 15.70 7.15 0.31
CA VAL A 182 14.61 7.74 1.11
C VAL A 182 14.15 9.05 0.47
N GLY A 183 12.99 9.00 -0.19
CA GLY A 183 12.25 10.21 -0.63
C GLY A 183 11.10 10.54 0.32
N PRO A 184 10.31 11.59 0.05
CA PRO A 184 9.19 12.01 0.92
C PRO A 184 8.20 10.89 1.27
N ALA A 185 7.94 9.97 0.33
CA ALA A 185 7.11 8.81 0.61
C ALA A 185 7.74 7.82 1.59
N THR A 186 9.05 7.58 1.54
CA THR A 186 9.70 6.66 2.50
C THR A 186 9.94 7.36 3.83
N ALA A 187 10.28 8.66 3.80
CA ALA A 187 10.44 9.45 5.00
C ALA A 187 9.13 9.54 5.81
N SER A 188 7.98 9.78 5.18
CA SER A 188 6.68 9.76 5.88
C SER A 188 6.33 8.40 6.47
N LEU A 189 6.73 7.28 5.83
CA LEU A 189 6.60 5.94 6.42
C LEU A 189 7.47 5.78 7.68
N ILE A 190 8.70 6.29 7.65
CA ILE A 190 9.59 6.26 8.82
C ILE A 190 9.01 7.09 9.96
N LEU A 191 8.45 8.27 9.67
CA LEU A 191 7.82 9.12 10.67
C LEU A 191 6.51 8.53 11.23
N SER A 192 5.72 7.83 10.41
CA SER A 192 4.48 7.19 10.88
C SER A 192 4.75 6.04 11.86
N VAL A 193 5.95 5.46 11.89
CA VAL A 193 6.36 4.51 12.95
C VAL A 193 6.50 5.21 14.29
N ALA A 194 7.07 6.42 14.31
CA ALA A 194 7.32 7.16 15.55
C ALA A 194 6.05 7.79 16.13
N CYS A 195 5.09 8.16 15.28
CA CYS A 195 3.83 8.78 15.68
C CYS A 195 2.66 8.28 14.79
N PRO A 196 2.27 6.98 14.90
CA PRO A 196 1.25 6.37 14.04
C PRO A 196 -0.15 6.99 14.21
N GLU A 197 -0.38 7.66 15.34
CA GLU A 197 -1.64 8.34 15.65
C GLU A 197 -1.84 9.65 14.86
N MET A 198 -0.74 10.25 14.41
CA MET A 198 -0.71 11.66 13.98
C MET A 198 -0.05 11.89 12.62
N ILE A 199 0.87 11.03 12.21
CA ILE A 199 1.63 11.22 10.98
C ILE A 199 1.13 10.26 9.89
N PRO A 200 0.54 10.78 8.80
CA PRO A 200 0.10 9.95 7.71
C PRO A 200 1.27 9.44 6.87
N PHE A 201 1.24 8.16 6.52
CA PHE A 201 2.12 7.63 5.48
C PHE A 201 1.65 8.12 4.10
N TYR A 202 2.58 8.67 3.32
CA TYR A 202 2.33 9.01 1.92
C TYR A 202 2.36 7.75 1.03
N SER A 203 1.30 6.95 1.12
CA SER A 203 1.05 5.83 0.21
C SER A 203 0.26 6.25 -1.02
N ASP A 204 0.36 5.44 -2.08
CA ASP A 204 -0.43 5.63 -3.29
C ASP A 204 -1.94 5.50 -2.99
N ASP A 205 -2.32 4.55 -2.13
CA ASP A 205 -3.71 4.27 -1.77
C ASP A 205 -4.37 5.43 -1.01
N VAL A 206 -3.65 5.98 -0.02
CA VAL A 206 -4.12 7.15 0.72
C VAL A 206 -4.27 8.34 -0.23
N TYR A 207 -3.26 8.63 -1.06
CA TYR A 207 -3.34 9.75 -2.01
C TYR A 207 -4.50 9.58 -2.99
N LEU A 208 -4.67 8.39 -3.57
CA LEU A 208 -5.76 8.09 -4.48
C LEU A 208 -7.12 8.33 -3.82
N TRP A 209 -7.29 7.87 -2.59
CA TRP A 209 -8.55 8.02 -1.87
C TRP A 209 -8.82 9.48 -1.46
N VAL A 210 -7.97 10.07 -0.61
CA VAL A 210 -8.28 11.34 0.05
C VAL A 210 -7.92 12.59 -0.77
N CYS A 211 -6.95 12.47 -1.70
CA CYS A 211 -6.55 13.60 -2.56
C CYS A 211 -7.23 13.55 -3.92
N ALA A 212 -7.16 12.41 -4.61
CA ALA A 212 -7.66 12.25 -5.97
C ALA A 212 -9.15 11.83 -6.04
N GLY A 213 -9.76 11.43 -4.93
CA GLY A 213 -11.17 11.06 -4.85
C GLY A 213 -11.49 9.78 -5.61
N VAL A 214 -10.55 8.82 -5.63
CA VAL A 214 -10.69 7.53 -6.30
C VAL A 214 -11.18 6.49 -5.30
N TYR A 215 -12.40 6.02 -5.50
CA TYR A 215 -13.03 4.95 -4.72
C TYR A 215 -14.15 4.30 -5.55
N PRO A 216 -14.52 3.05 -5.27
CA PRO A 216 -15.69 2.44 -5.88
C PRO A 216 -16.96 3.26 -5.59
N SER A 217 -17.68 3.68 -6.63
CA SER A 217 -18.95 4.41 -6.51
C SER A 217 -19.93 3.92 -7.56
N SER A 218 -21.21 3.80 -7.19
CA SER A 218 -22.32 3.39 -8.08
C SER A 218 -22.52 4.34 -9.25
N SER A 219 -22.07 5.60 -9.11
CA SER A 219 -21.99 6.57 -10.21
C SER A 219 -20.56 6.56 -10.76
N PHE A 220 -20.29 5.61 -11.66
CA PHE A 220 -19.04 5.54 -12.43
C PHE A 220 -18.96 6.71 -13.45
N SER A 221 -19.02 7.94 -12.98
CA SER A 221 -18.41 9.04 -13.74
C SER A 221 -16.91 8.87 -13.54
N SER A 222 -16.26 8.25 -14.52
CA SER A 222 -14.82 8.29 -14.70
C SER A 222 -14.42 9.75 -14.91
N LYS A 223 -14.40 10.54 -13.83
CA LYS A 223 -13.72 11.82 -13.81
C LYS A 223 -12.28 11.46 -14.12
N LYS A 224 -11.87 11.69 -15.37
CA LYS A 224 -10.48 11.66 -15.80
C LYS A 224 -9.76 12.74 -14.99
N SER A 225 -9.39 12.43 -13.76
CA SER A 225 -8.53 13.29 -12.98
C SER A 225 -7.16 13.19 -13.64
N LYS A 226 -6.53 14.35 -13.91
CA LYS A 226 -5.14 14.41 -14.40
C LYS A 226 -4.15 13.77 -13.41
N GLU A 227 -4.64 13.45 -12.22
CA GLU A 227 -3.92 12.86 -11.09
C GLU A 227 -3.92 11.32 -11.08
N VAL A 228 -4.57 10.66 -12.06
CA VAL A 228 -4.58 9.20 -12.18
C VAL A 228 -4.07 8.79 -13.56
N LYS A 229 -3.09 7.88 -13.59
CA LYS A 229 -2.52 7.32 -14.82
C LYS A 229 -3.50 6.31 -15.46
N PRO A 230 -3.33 5.97 -16.76
CA PRO A 230 -4.19 4.99 -17.43
C PRO A 230 -4.22 3.60 -16.78
N ASN A 231 -3.16 3.24 -16.05
CA ASN A 231 -3.06 1.97 -15.32
C ASN A 231 -3.73 2.02 -13.93
N GLY A 232 -4.33 3.15 -13.53
CA GLY A 232 -4.97 3.33 -12.23
C GLY A 232 -4.04 3.76 -11.10
N ASP A 233 -2.74 3.93 -11.35
CA ASP A 233 -1.78 4.45 -10.36
C ASP A 233 -1.88 5.97 -10.22
N PRO A 234 -1.47 6.54 -9.08
CA PRO A 234 -1.42 8.00 -8.94
C PRO A 234 -0.37 8.60 -9.90
N ASN A 235 -0.73 9.76 -10.46
CA ASN A 235 0.16 10.60 -11.25
C ASN A 235 0.82 11.66 -10.34
N VAL A 236 1.62 11.19 -9.39
CA VAL A 236 2.33 12.03 -8.40
C VAL A 236 3.83 12.01 -8.61
N LYS A 237 4.49 13.08 -8.17
CA LYS A 237 5.95 13.26 -8.20
C LYS A 237 6.64 12.82 -6.90
N TYR A 238 5.86 12.53 -5.86
CA TYR A 238 6.30 12.24 -4.51
C TYR A 238 7.13 13.38 -3.89
N ASN A 239 6.64 14.62 -3.98
CA ASN A 239 7.28 15.80 -3.40
C ASN A 239 6.59 16.28 -2.11
N VAL A 240 7.22 17.24 -1.41
CA VAL A 240 6.73 17.78 -0.14
C VAL A 240 5.39 18.52 -0.28
N ALA A 241 5.14 19.19 -1.41
CA ALA A 241 3.87 19.88 -1.63
C ALA A 241 2.68 18.91 -1.80
N GLU A 242 2.90 17.79 -2.49
CA GLU A 242 1.91 16.72 -2.58
C GLU A 242 1.69 16.03 -1.22
N TYR A 243 2.76 15.87 -0.43
CA TYR A 243 2.65 15.39 0.94
C TYR A 243 1.87 16.36 1.84
N ARG A 244 2.11 17.67 1.74
CA ARG A 244 1.34 18.69 2.47
C ARG A 244 -0.15 18.57 2.19
N ARG A 245 -0.53 18.45 0.92
CA ARG A 245 -1.93 18.23 0.54
C ARG A 245 -2.48 16.94 1.14
N LEU A 246 -1.71 15.84 1.10
CA LEU A 246 -2.14 14.58 1.71
C LEU A 246 -2.36 14.74 3.21
N TRP A 247 -1.43 15.39 3.91
CA TRP A 247 -1.55 15.67 5.33
C TRP A 247 -2.80 16.50 5.65
N GLU A 248 -3.04 17.61 4.94
CA GLU A 248 -4.24 18.44 5.12
C GLU A 248 -5.54 17.65 4.91
N ARG A 249 -5.58 16.77 3.91
CA ARG A 249 -6.75 15.93 3.61
C ARG A 249 -6.97 14.85 4.66
N VAL A 250 -5.90 14.21 5.12
CA VAL A 250 -5.98 13.21 6.18
C VAL A 250 -6.41 13.86 7.49
N GLU A 251 -5.84 15.02 7.84
CA GLU A 251 -6.18 15.73 9.08
C GLU A 251 -7.63 16.19 9.08
N GLY A 252 -8.14 16.72 7.95
CA GLY A 252 -9.55 17.08 7.82
C GLY A 252 -10.50 15.89 7.95
N LEU A 253 -10.16 14.74 7.35
CA LEU A 253 -10.93 13.50 7.49
C LEU A 253 -10.90 13.01 8.95
N ARG A 254 -9.72 12.95 9.54
CA ARG A 254 -9.47 12.48 10.91
C ARG A 254 -10.20 13.35 11.93
N ALA A 255 -10.11 14.67 11.82
CA ALA A 255 -10.78 15.61 12.70
C ALA A 255 -12.30 15.37 12.68
N ARG A 256 -12.91 15.31 11.50
CA ARG A 256 -14.34 15.08 11.32
C ARG A 256 -14.80 13.74 11.91
N LEU A 257 -14.10 12.65 11.62
CA LEU A 257 -14.45 11.33 12.18
C LEU A 257 -14.31 11.30 13.71
N ASN A 258 -13.35 12.05 14.25
CA ASN A 258 -13.12 12.14 15.68
C ASN A 258 -14.06 13.10 16.43
N GLU A 259 -14.89 13.89 15.73
CA GLU A 259 -15.99 14.63 16.36
C GLU A 259 -17.13 13.69 16.80
N GLU A 260 -17.31 12.57 16.08
CA GLU A 260 -18.33 11.55 16.36
C GLU A 260 -17.81 10.41 17.26
N ALA A 261 -16.49 10.29 17.43
CA ALA A 261 -15.87 9.18 18.13
C ALA A 261 -15.78 9.40 19.65
N ASP A 262 -16.02 8.33 20.42
CA ASP A 262 -15.73 8.32 21.85
C ASP A 262 -14.23 8.46 22.14
N GLU A 263 -13.86 9.00 23.30
CA GLU A 263 -12.46 9.25 23.70
C GLU A 263 -11.53 8.03 23.56
N GLY A 264 -12.06 6.81 23.69
CA GLY A 264 -11.32 5.55 23.57
C GLY A 264 -11.27 4.92 22.16
N LYS A 265 -11.90 5.52 21.15
CA LYS A 265 -12.01 4.97 19.78
C LYS A 265 -11.63 5.98 18.71
N ARG A 266 -10.72 6.90 19.02
CA ARG A 266 -10.31 7.91 18.06
C ARG A 266 -9.62 7.27 16.86
N VAL A 267 -10.01 7.72 15.68
CA VAL A 267 -9.41 7.37 14.40
C VAL A 267 -8.00 7.96 14.32
N SER A 268 -7.05 7.08 14.05
CA SER A 268 -5.64 7.39 13.89
C SER A 268 -5.23 7.53 12.42
N CYS A 269 -4.04 8.11 12.16
CA CYS A 269 -3.49 8.12 10.81
C CYS A 269 -3.20 6.71 10.26
N LYS A 270 -2.77 5.77 11.13
CA LYS A 270 -2.62 4.35 10.74
C LYS A 270 -3.95 3.71 10.33
N ASP A 271 -5.08 4.08 10.94
CA ASP A 271 -6.39 3.52 10.57
C ASP A 271 -6.82 4.04 9.20
N ILE A 272 -6.59 5.33 8.91
CA ILE A 272 -6.89 5.93 7.61
C ILE A 272 -6.07 5.26 6.50
N GLU A 273 -4.80 4.93 6.77
CA GLU A 273 -3.96 4.16 5.86
C GLU A 273 -4.53 2.76 5.58
N LYS A 274 -4.94 2.03 6.63
CA LYS A 274 -5.57 0.71 6.50
C LYS A 274 -6.87 0.78 5.68
N VAL A 275 -7.74 1.76 5.98
CA VAL A 275 -9.00 1.96 5.25
C VAL A 275 -8.75 2.35 3.80
N ALA A 276 -7.76 3.19 3.50
CA ALA A 276 -7.42 3.56 2.13
C ALA A 276 -7.08 2.33 1.27
N LEU A 277 -6.31 1.38 1.84
CA LEU A 277 -6.00 0.12 1.18
C LEU A 277 -7.24 -0.74 0.94
N VAL A 278 -8.15 -0.81 1.92
CA VAL A 278 -9.44 -1.51 1.76
C VAL A 278 -10.29 -0.87 0.66
N VAL A 279 -10.37 0.45 0.62
CA VAL A 279 -11.10 1.18 -0.43
C VAL A 279 -10.50 0.91 -1.82
N ARG A 280 -9.18 0.92 -1.95
CA ARG A 280 -8.49 0.60 -3.21
C ARG A 280 -8.81 -0.82 -3.69
N HIS A 281 -8.88 -1.76 -2.75
CA HIS A 281 -9.06 -3.18 -3.02
C HIS A 281 -10.43 -3.69 -2.55
N PHE A 282 -11.46 -2.87 -2.67
CA PHE A 282 -12.77 -3.14 -2.08
C PHE A 282 -13.38 -4.48 -2.54
N GLY A 283 -13.18 -4.87 -3.80
CA GLY A 283 -13.64 -6.17 -4.32
C GLY A 283 -12.98 -7.39 -3.66
N LEU A 284 -11.85 -7.21 -2.96
CA LEU A 284 -11.14 -8.27 -2.21
C LEU A 284 -11.42 -8.21 -0.70
N SER A 285 -12.20 -7.23 -0.23
CA SER A 285 -12.42 -6.99 1.20
C SER A 285 -13.45 -7.92 1.85
N GLY A 286 -14.23 -8.65 1.03
CA GLY A 286 -15.39 -9.39 1.50
C GLY A 286 -16.62 -8.51 1.78
N LEU A 287 -16.49 -7.18 1.71
CA LEU A 287 -17.60 -6.23 1.86
C LEU A 287 -18.28 -5.87 0.53
N GLY A 288 -17.64 -6.17 -0.60
CA GLY A 288 -18.11 -5.79 -1.93
C GLY A 288 -18.63 -6.96 -2.77
N VAL A 289 -19.86 -6.81 -3.28
CA VAL A 289 -20.16 -7.05 -4.70
C VAL A 289 -20.45 -5.67 -5.29
N CYS A 290 -19.50 -5.13 -6.06
CA CYS A 290 -19.80 -4.07 -7.00
C CYS A 290 -19.99 -4.79 -8.34
N ASP A 291 -21.19 -4.65 -8.92
CA ASP A 291 -21.60 -5.28 -10.17
C ASP A 291 -20.55 -4.99 -11.27
N GLU A 292 -19.58 -5.89 -11.43
CA GLU A 292 -18.77 -5.95 -12.64
C GLU A 292 -19.71 -6.50 -13.70
N GLY A 293 -20.46 -5.60 -14.32
CA GLY A 293 -21.18 -5.89 -15.54
C GLY A 293 -20.22 -6.62 -16.46
N GLU A 294 -20.54 -7.88 -16.75
CA GLU A 294 -19.80 -8.78 -17.61
C GLU A 294 -19.30 -8.01 -18.83
N LYS A 295 -18.00 -7.69 -18.87
CA LYS A 295 -17.32 -7.59 -20.16
C LYS A 295 -17.17 -9.02 -20.65
N GLY A 296 -18.28 -9.54 -21.18
CA GLY A 296 -18.28 -10.72 -22.00
C GLY A 296 -17.28 -10.51 -23.12
N ASP A 297 -16.19 -11.27 -23.07
CA ASP A 297 -15.33 -11.55 -24.21
C ASP A 297 -16.14 -12.40 -25.20
N LEU A 298 -17.11 -11.79 -25.88
CA LEU A 298 -17.70 -12.33 -27.10
C LEU A 298 -16.80 -11.91 -28.26
N ARG A 299 -15.66 -12.60 -28.38
CA ARG A 299 -15.02 -12.78 -29.68
C ARG A 299 -15.76 -13.90 -30.40
N GLU A 300 -16.87 -13.54 -31.05
CA GLU A 300 -17.45 -14.41 -32.07
C GLU A 300 -16.45 -14.57 -33.22
N SER A 301 -15.97 -15.80 -33.33
CA SER A 301 -15.33 -16.40 -34.48
C SER A 301 -16.23 -16.30 -35.71
N GLY A 302 -15.94 -15.36 -36.60
CA GLY A 302 -16.49 -15.34 -37.96
C GLY A 302 -15.64 -16.21 -38.89
N GLU A 303 -15.95 -17.49 -38.96
CA GLU A 303 -15.58 -18.34 -40.11
C GLU A 303 -16.63 -18.22 -41.22
N GLY A 304 -16.16 -18.05 -42.45
CA GLY A 304 -16.86 -18.55 -43.63
C GLY A 304 -17.49 -17.51 -44.56
N ALA A 305 -16.84 -17.25 -45.70
CA ALA A 305 -17.34 -17.69 -47.02
C ALA A 305 -16.75 -16.79 -48.12
N GLY A 306 -15.89 -17.39 -48.95
CA GLY A 306 -15.42 -16.75 -50.17
C GLY A 306 -16.53 -16.53 -51.19
N ARG A 307 -16.43 -15.45 -51.95
CA ARG A 307 -17.04 -15.38 -53.29
C ARG A 307 -16.24 -14.50 -54.23
N LYS A 308 -15.70 -15.16 -55.27
CA LYS A 308 -15.17 -14.59 -56.51
C LYS A 308 -16.13 -13.57 -57.12
N LYS A 309 -15.59 -12.47 -57.65
CA LYS A 309 -15.79 -11.94 -59.02
C LYS A 309 -15.01 -10.61 -59.12
N ARG A 310 -13.96 -10.44 -59.93
CA ARG A 310 -13.79 -10.46 -61.40
C ARG A 310 -13.57 -9.01 -61.87
N ARG A 311 -12.45 -8.80 -62.57
CA ARG A 311 -12.02 -7.57 -63.24
C ARG A 311 -13.14 -6.94 -64.07
N LEU A 312 -13.24 -5.62 -64.00
CA LEU A 312 -13.18 -4.70 -65.14
C LEU A 312 -12.46 -3.44 -64.68
#